data_AF-A0A0G1MD93-F1
#
_entry.id   AF-A0A0G1MD93-F1
#
_cell.length_a   1.000
_cell.length_b   1.000
_cell.length_c   1.000
_cell.angle_alpha   90.00
_cell.angle_beta   90.00
_cell.angle_gamma   90.00
#
_symmetry.space_group_name_H-M   'P 1'
#
loop_
_entity.id
_entity.type
_entity.pdbx_description
1 polymer ?
#
loop_
_entity_poly.entity_id
_entity_poly.type
_entity_poly.pdbx_seq_one_letter_code
_entity_poly.pdbx_strand_id
1 'polypeptide(L)' 'MRSHHALKHVRFASCGHCGKPLRPHIMCKNCGYYAGRQVVDVLAKLDKKERKKREKELHAHEEEQTESGKTLNPEELSHK' A
#
# COMPACT_ATOMS: atom_id res chain seq x y z
N MET A 1 -34.42 -10.33 5.95
CA MET A 1 -33.68 -10.52 4.68
C MET A 1 -32.31 -9.88 4.80
N ARG A 2 -31.23 -10.59 4.45
CA ARG A 2 -29.86 -10.06 4.44
C ARG A 2 -29.43 -9.51 3.05
N SER A 3 -30.38 -9.34 2.13
CA SER A 3 -30.17 -8.92 0.74
C SER A 3 -29.44 -7.59 0.59
N HIS A 4 -29.54 -6.69 1.57
CA HIS A 4 -28.86 -5.38 1.54
C HIS A 4 -27.59 -5.31 2.40
N HIS A 5 -27.16 -6.43 3.00
CA HIS A 5 -25.98 -6.48 3.88
C HIS A 5 -24.68 -6.75 3.10
N ALA A 6 -24.56 -6.21 1.89
CA ALA A 6 -23.35 -6.32 1.09
C ALA A 6 -22.31 -5.27 1.52
N LEU A 7 -21.06 -5.68 1.71
CA LEU A 7 -19.96 -4.75 1.92
C LEU A 7 -19.65 -4.00 0.62
N LYS A 8 -19.39 -2.71 0.72
CA LYS A 8 -18.99 -1.87 -0.41
C LYS A 8 -17.47 -1.89 -0.58
N HIS A 9 -17.01 -1.90 -1.83
CA HIS A 9 -15.58 -1.80 -2.13
C HIS A 9 -15.03 -0.42 -1.76
N VAL A 10 -13.81 -0.43 -1.20
CA VAL A 10 -13.06 0.79 -0.88
C VAL A 10 -12.06 1.06 -2.00
N ARG A 11 -11.98 2.32 -2.44
CA ARG A 11 -11.00 2.75 -3.45
C ARG A 11 -9.69 3.15 -2.79
N PHE A 12 -8.58 2.72 -3.39
CA PHE A 12 -7.22 3.09 -3.03
C PHE A 12 -6.54 3.78 -4.21
N ALA A 13 -5.64 4.71 -3.92
CA ALA A 13 -4.78 5.40 -4.87
C ALA A 13 -3.31 5.14 -4.50
N SER A 14 -2.39 5.24 -5.45
CA SER A 14 -0.96 5.14 -5.17
C SER A 14 -0.46 6.40 -4.47
N CYS A 15 0.42 6.22 -3.48
CA CYS A 15 1.10 7.34 -2.84
C CYS A 15 2.20 7.88 -3.77
N GLY A 16 2.16 9.19 -4.08
CA GLY A 16 3.15 9.82 -4.97
C GLY A 16 4.60 9.82 -4.47
N HIS A 17 4.85 9.51 -3.19
CA HIS A 17 6.21 9.45 -2.63
C HIS A 17 6.76 8.03 -2.56
N CYS A 18 5.96 7.04 -2.16
CA CYS A 18 6.45 5.68 -1.89
C CYS A 18 5.75 4.58 -2.68
N GLY A 19 4.86 4.92 -3.63
CA GLY A 19 4.15 3.97 -4.51
C GLY A 19 3.06 3.13 -3.84
N LYS A 20 3.10 2.96 -2.51
CA LYS A 20 2.15 2.12 -1.76
C LYS A 20 0.70 2.61 -1.86
N PRO A 21 -0.29 1.69 -1.79
CA PRO A 21 -1.71 2.04 -1.81
C PRO A 21 -2.11 2.84 -0.57
N LEU A 22 -2.90 3.88 -0.78
CA LEU A 22 -3.34 4.86 0.19
C LEU A 22 -4.82 5.20 -0.06
N ARG A 23 -5.56 5.50 1.00
CA ARG A 23 -6.91 6.06 0.87
C ARG A 23 -6.85 7.54 0.48
N PRO A 24 -7.65 7.99 -0.49
CA PRO A 24 -7.74 9.41 -0.85
C PRO A 24 -8.01 10.30 0.37
N HIS A 25 -7.49 11.53 0.35
CA HIS A 25 -7.65 12.54 1.41
C HIS A 25 -7.01 12.19 2.77
N ILE A 26 -6.17 11.16 2.85
CA ILE A 26 -5.44 10.79 4.07
C ILE A 26 -3.94 10.91 3.82
N MET A 27 -3.18 11.21 4.87
CA MET A 27 -1.71 11.13 4.84
C MET A 27 -1.24 9.67 4.67
N CYS A 28 -0.10 9.48 3.99
CA CYS A 28 0.47 8.15 3.85
C CYS A 28 0.99 7.64 5.20
N LYS A 29 0.44 6.53 5.71
CA LYS A 29 0.89 5.91 6.97
C LYS A 29 2.29 5.31 6.88
N ASN A 30 2.75 5.02 5.66
CA ASN A 30 4.06 4.42 5.43
C ASN A 30 5.20 5.45 5.43
N CYS A 31 5.04 6.55 4.67
CA CYS A 31 6.09 7.58 4.57
C CYS A 31 5.81 8.87 5.35
N GLY A 32 4.58 9.08 5.85
CA GLY A 32 4.22 10.28 6.62
C GLY A 32 3.96 11.53 5.76
N TYR A 33 3.95 11.40 4.43
CA TYR A 33 3.72 12.49 3.49
C TYR A 33 2.24 12.73 3.20
N TYR A 34 1.86 13.99 3.06
CA TYR A 34 0.57 14.44 2.56
C TYR A 34 0.75 15.69 1.68
N ALA A 35 0.14 15.69 0.50
CA ALA A 35 0.21 16.81 -0.46
C ALA A 35 1.65 17.30 -0.75
N GLY A 36 2.60 16.36 -0.87
CA GLY A 36 4.00 16.68 -1.17
C GLY A 36 4.82 17.22 0.00
N ARG A 37 4.26 17.28 1.22
CA ARG A 37 4.96 17.70 2.43
C ARG A 37 5.04 16.57 3.44
N GLN A 38 6.15 16.49 4.15
CA GLN A 38 6.31 15.57 5.27
C GLN A 38 5.54 16.13 6.47
N VAL A 39 4.46 15.44 6.87
CA VAL A 39 3.60 15.87 7.99
C VAL A 39 3.97 15.13 9.27
N VAL A 40 4.41 13.87 9.15
CA VAL A 40 4.86 13.07 10.29
C VAL A 40 6.21 12.45 9.99
N ASP A 41 7.18 12.73 10.85
CA ASP A 41 8.48 12.07 10.82
C ASP A 41 8.38 10.67 11.41
N VAL A 42 7.99 9.72 10.57
CA VAL A 42 7.82 8.31 10.96
C VAL A 42 9.12 7.70 11.51
N LEU A 43 10.27 8.27 11.14
CA LEU A 43 11.62 7.84 11.55
C LEU A 43 12.19 8.56 12.78
N ALA A 44 11.55 9.63 13.27
CA ALA A 44 12.10 10.45 14.36
C ALA A 44 12.20 9.71 15.70
N LYS A 45 11.35 8.70 15.92
CA LYS A 45 11.31 7.91 17.17
C LYS A 45 11.91 6.51 17.04
N LEU A 46 12.45 6.16 15.88
CA LEU A 46 13.04 4.83 15.65
C LEU A 46 14.56 4.86 15.90
N ASP A 47 15.01 4.03 16.84
CA ASP A 47 16.42 3.79 17.10
C ASP A 47 17.16 3.35 15.82
N LYS A 48 18.46 3.68 15.73
CA LYS A 48 19.32 3.36 14.57
C LYS A 48 19.26 1.87 14.14
N LYS A 49 19.01 0.97 15.10
CA LYS A 49 18.94 -0.48 14.89
C LYS A 49 17.64 -0.94 14.23
N GLU A 50 16.53 -0.26 14.53
CA GLU A 50 15.20 -0.53 13.96
C GLU A 50 15.11 -0.06 12.50
N ARG A 51 15.75 1.07 12.17
CA ARG A 51 15.78 1.63 10.81
C ARG A 51 16.40 0.66 9.80
N LYS A 52 17.53 0.04 10.16
CA LYS A 52 18.25 -0.94 9.31
C LYS A 52 17.49 -2.26 9.12
N LYS A 53 16.58 -2.62 10.03
CA LYS A 53 15.72 -3.80 9.87
C LYS A 53 14.57 -3.52 8.90
N ARG A 54 13.89 -2.38 9.07
CA ARG A 54 12.78 -2.00 8.19
C ARG A 54 13.23 -1.81 6.74
N GLU A 55 14.42 -1.27 6.51
CA GLU A 55 15.01 -1.18 5.16
C GLU A 55 15.17 -2.57 4.50
N LYS A 56 15.58 -3.59 5.25
CA LYS A 56 15.75 -4.96 4.74
C LYS A 56 14.40 -5.65 4.49
N GLU A 57 13.45 -5.44 5.39
CA GLU A 57 12.09 -6.01 5.27
C GLU A 57 11.31 -5.41 4.11
N LEU A 58 11.54 -4.12 3.80
CA LEU A 58 10.93 -3.45 2.65
C LEU A 58 11.42 -4.00 1.30
N HIS A 59 12.71 -4.38 1.19
CA HIS A 59 13.28 -4.95 -0.02
C HIS A 59 12.81 -6.39 -0.28
N ALA A 60 12.64 -7.19 0.78
CA ALA A 60 12.14 -8.57 0.64
C ALA A 60 10.68 -8.61 0.14
N HIS A 61 9.83 -7.68 0.60
CA HIS A 61 8.43 -7.63 0.16
C HIS A 61 8.24 -7.06 -1.25
N GLU A 62 9.20 -6.30 -1.79
CA GLU A 62 9.19 -5.88 -3.20
C GLU A 62 9.43 -7.06 -4.15
N GLU A 63 10.31 -7.99 -3.78
CA GLU A 63 10.59 -9.21 -4.57
C GLU A 63 9.35 -10.13 -4.65
N GLU A 64 8.66 -10.36 -3.53
CA GLU A 64 7.43 -11.18 -3.48
C GLU A 64 6.25 -10.57 -4.27
N GLN A 65 6.19 -9.24 -4.38
CA GLN A 65 5.15 -8.53 -5.15
C GLN A 65 5.40 -8.59 -6.67
N THR A 66 6.65 -8.78 -7.10
CA THR A 66 6.96 -8.98 -8.52
C THR A 66 6.61 -10.40 -9.01
N GLU A 67 6.60 -11.39 -8.11
CA GLU A 67 6.22 -12.77 -8.46
C GLU A 67 4.70 -13.00 -8.46
N SER A 68 3.94 -12.28 -7.63
CA SER A 68 2.48 -12.42 -7.54
C SER A 68 1.69 -11.61 -8.59
N GLY A 69 2.35 -10.75 -9.38
CA GLY A 69 1.75 -9.95 -10.44
C GLY A 69 1.57 -10.64 -11.80
N LYS A 70 1.99 -11.90 -11.94
CA LYS A 70 1.81 -12.72 -13.14
C LYS A 70 0.90 -13.88 -12.72
N THR A 71 -0.43 -13.87 -12.87
CA THR A 71 -1.26 -13.52 -14.02
C THR A 71 -2.68 -13.22 -13.55
N LEU A 72 -3.21 -12.02 -13.77
CA LEU A 72 -4.65 -11.84 -13.91
C LEU A 72 -4.92 -11.81 -15.41
N ASN A 73 -5.11 -13.00 -15.99
CA ASN A 73 -5.41 -13.15 -17.42
C ASN A 73 -6.80 -12.57 -17.71
N PRO A 74 -6.95 -11.62 -18.65
CA PRO A 74 -8.25 -11.07 -19.04
C PRO A 74 -9.20 -12.12 -19.63
N GLU A 75 -8.68 -13.26 -20.12
CA GLU A 75 -9.46 -14.32 -20.75
C GLU A 75 -10.31 -15.14 -19.77
N GLU A 76 -9.90 -15.31 -18.51
CA GLU A 76 -10.67 -16.11 -17.53
C GLU A 76 -11.90 -15.37 -16.97
N LEU A 77 -11.96 -14.05 -17.14
CA LEU A 77 -13.10 -13.21 -16.75
C LEU A 77 -14.14 -13.05 -17.87
N SER A 78 -13.90 -13.69 -19.03
CA SER A 78 -14.76 -13.63 -20.22
C SER A 78 -15.52 -14.94 -20.48
N HIS A 79 -15.97 -15.61 -19.41
CA HIS A 79 -17.00 -16.64 -19.56
C HIS A 79 -18.38 -16.01 -19.34
N LYS A 80 -19.22 -16.15 -20.36
CA LYS A 80 -20.65 -15.79 -20.41
C LYS A 80 -21.48 -16.61 -19.42
#